data_AF-A0A0L6VYJ0-F1
#
_entry.id   AF-A0A0L6VYJ0-F1
#
_cell.length_a   1.000
_cell.length_b   1.000
_cell.length_c   1.000
_cell.angle_alpha   90.00
_cell.angle_beta   90.00
_cell.angle_gamma   90.00
#
_symmetry.space_group_name_H-M   'P 1'
#
loop_
_entity.id
_entity.type
_entity.pdbx_description
1 polymer ?
#
loop_
_entity_poly.entity_id
_entity_poly.type
_entity_poly.pdbx_seq_one_letter_code
_entity_poly.pdbx_strand_id
1 'polypeptide(L)'
;MNNHKVLVVDDEPKILKILEHTLKKERFQVITAQNGMEAVELAAKVSPDLVLLDLMLPDIDGFEVCRRIKSRSDIPIIVLSAKDDEVDKIVGFKLGIDDYQTKPFSPTELVLRIRAVLRRSKGCKEAANDGILTYKDIEINQRTRQVRVYGRNVNLTVKEFDLLWLLASYPNQVFSRMQLLEKIWDSSYYGDENTVTVHIRRLREKIENDPADPEFIKTIWGIGYKFEAEQ
;
A
#
# COMPACT_ATOMS: atom_id res chain seq x y z
N MET A 1 -21.41 2.88 -11.27
CA MET A 1 -20.99 3.48 -9.99
C MET A 1 -20.69 2.33 -9.04
N ASN A 2 -19.42 2.06 -8.76
CA ASN A 2 -19.04 0.92 -7.93
C ASN A 2 -19.08 1.36 -6.46
N ASN A 3 -20.03 0.82 -5.69
CA ASN A 3 -20.14 1.10 -4.27
C ASN A 3 -19.04 0.32 -3.54
N HIS A 4 -17.97 1.00 -3.14
CA HIS A 4 -16.86 0.38 -2.42
C HIS A 4 -17.31 -0.12 -1.04
N LYS A 5 -16.88 -1.32 -0.66
CA LYS A 5 -17.09 -1.93 0.65
C LYS A 5 -15.97 -1.54 1.61
N VAL A 6 -16.31 -0.94 2.74
CA VAL A 6 -15.38 -0.56 3.80
C VAL A 6 -15.73 -1.35 5.07
N LEU A 7 -14.76 -2.09 5.59
CA LEU A 7 -14.86 -2.71 6.91
C LEU A 7 -14.34 -1.73 7.95
N VAL A 8 -15.13 -1.42 8.97
CA VAL A 8 -14.78 -0.51 10.06
C VAL A 8 -14.68 -1.31 11.35
N VAL A 9 -13.54 -1.22 12.03
CA VAL A 9 -13.21 -2.01 13.21
C VAL A 9 -12.85 -1.06 14.34
N ASP A 10 -13.65 -1.07 15.40
CA ASP A 10 -13.48 -0.23 16.60
C ASP A 10 -14.32 -0.88 17.71
N ASP A 11 -13.82 -0.96 18.93
CA ASP A 11 -14.51 -1.59 20.05
C ASP A 11 -15.61 -0.69 20.65
N GLU A 12 -15.59 0.62 20.34
CA GLU A 12 -16.60 1.57 20.78
C GLU A 12 -17.79 1.63 19.81
N PRO A 13 -19.00 1.17 20.20
CA PRO A 13 -20.16 1.17 19.31
C PRO A 13 -20.59 2.58 18.85
N LYS A 14 -20.26 3.61 19.65
CA LYS A 14 -20.51 5.01 19.31
C LYS A 14 -19.65 5.46 18.13
N ILE A 15 -18.37 5.10 18.12
CA ILE A 15 -17.44 5.45 17.03
C ILE A 15 -17.86 4.71 15.76
N LEU A 16 -18.14 3.42 15.85
CA LEU A 16 -18.67 2.64 14.72
C LEU A 16 -19.90 3.29 14.09
N LYS A 17 -20.88 3.73 14.92
CA LYS A 17 -22.10 4.38 14.43
C LYS A 17 -21.84 5.71 13.72
N ILE A 18 -20.90 6.51 14.24
CA ILE A 18 -20.51 7.79 13.63
C ILE A 18 -19.83 7.56 12.27
N LEU A 19 -18.89 6.61 12.22
CA LEU A 19 -18.17 6.26 11.00
C LEU A 19 -19.10 5.64 9.97
N GLU A 20 -19.96 4.72 10.37
CA GLU A 20 -20.96 4.10 9.51
C GLU A 20 -21.88 5.14 8.87
N HIS A 21 -22.42 6.07 9.66
CA HIS A 21 -23.29 7.14 9.14
C HIS A 21 -22.54 8.07 8.17
N THR A 22 -21.31 8.45 8.50
CA THR A 22 -20.46 9.31 7.67
C THR A 22 -20.17 8.64 6.33
N LEU A 23 -19.71 7.40 6.33
CA LEU A 23 -19.32 6.69 5.12
C LEU A 23 -20.53 6.30 4.25
N LYS A 24 -21.67 5.94 4.86
CA LYS A 24 -22.91 5.70 4.11
C LYS A 24 -23.41 6.95 3.38
N LYS A 25 -23.28 8.14 3.97
CA LYS A 25 -23.60 9.42 3.29
C LYS A 25 -22.74 9.64 2.04
N GLU A 26 -21.49 9.20 2.10
CA GLU A 26 -20.54 9.24 0.98
C GLU A 26 -20.68 8.05 0.01
N ARG A 27 -21.76 7.27 0.14
CA ARG A 27 -22.13 6.14 -0.72
C ARG A 27 -21.18 4.94 -0.64
N PHE A 28 -20.48 4.75 0.48
CA PHE A 28 -19.79 3.49 0.77
C PHE A 28 -20.77 2.43 1.29
N GLN A 29 -20.51 1.16 0.99
CA GLN A 29 -21.09 0.05 1.73
C GLN A 29 -20.24 -0.17 2.98
N VAL A 30 -20.86 -0.13 4.15
CA VAL A 30 -20.14 -0.23 5.42
C VAL A 30 -20.49 -1.54 6.12
N ILE A 31 -19.46 -2.24 6.56
CA ILE A 31 -19.54 -3.42 7.42
C ILE A 31 -18.77 -3.07 8.68
N THR A 32 -19.28 -3.44 9.85
CA THR A 32 -18.64 -3.12 11.13
C THR A 32 -18.20 -4.40 11.86
N ALA A 33 -17.14 -4.28 12.66
CA ALA A 33 -16.68 -5.29 13.60
C ALA A 33 -16.33 -4.62 14.93
N GLN A 34 -16.59 -5.28 16.06
CA GLN A 34 -16.32 -4.73 17.40
C GLN A 34 -15.05 -5.31 18.05
N ASN A 35 -14.41 -6.27 17.40
CA ASN A 35 -13.19 -6.91 17.89
C ASN A 35 -12.32 -7.41 16.74
N GLY A 36 -11.07 -7.73 17.04
CA GLY A 36 -10.06 -8.07 16.04
C GLY A 36 -10.31 -9.43 15.38
N MET A 37 -10.77 -10.43 16.13
CA MET A 37 -11.09 -11.75 15.58
C MET A 37 -12.24 -11.68 14.57
N GLU A 38 -13.32 -10.97 14.92
CA GLU A 38 -14.45 -10.71 14.02
C GLU A 38 -13.99 -9.96 12.77
N ALA A 39 -13.10 -8.96 12.91
CA ALA A 39 -12.54 -8.23 11.78
C ALA A 39 -11.79 -9.15 10.80
N VAL A 40 -10.97 -10.07 11.29
CA VAL A 40 -10.23 -11.03 10.45
C VAL A 40 -11.19 -11.96 9.71
N GLU A 41 -12.21 -12.49 10.39
CA GLU A 41 -13.22 -13.36 9.79
C GLU A 41 -14.04 -12.63 8.72
N LEU A 42 -14.50 -11.42 9.02
CA LEU A 42 -15.26 -10.60 8.08
C LEU A 42 -14.42 -10.22 6.88
N ALA A 43 -13.18 -9.78 7.08
CA ALA A 43 -12.27 -9.43 5.98
C ALA A 43 -12.10 -10.60 4.99
N ALA A 44 -11.95 -11.82 5.50
CA ALA A 44 -11.87 -13.02 4.66
C ALA A 44 -13.19 -13.35 3.94
N LYS A 45 -14.34 -13.22 4.64
CA LYS A 45 -15.64 -13.61 4.12
C LYS A 45 -16.23 -12.64 3.10
N VAL A 46 -16.07 -11.34 3.32
CA VAL A 46 -16.74 -10.29 2.53
C VAL A 46 -15.82 -9.59 1.55
N SER A 47 -14.50 -9.79 1.69
CA SER A 47 -13.44 -9.19 0.88
C SER A 47 -13.69 -7.68 0.64
N PRO A 48 -13.58 -6.83 1.70
CA PRO A 48 -13.81 -5.40 1.57
C PRO A 48 -12.76 -4.75 0.65
N ASP A 49 -13.12 -3.62 0.05
CA ASP A 49 -12.18 -2.80 -0.74
C ASP A 49 -11.19 -2.04 0.16
N LEU A 50 -11.50 -1.84 1.46
CA LEU A 50 -10.65 -1.17 2.45
C LEU A 50 -11.05 -1.56 3.88
N VAL A 51 -10.07 -1.59 4.79
CA VAL A 51 -10.29 -1.74 6.24
C VAL A 51 -9.88 -0.45 6.96
N LEU A 52 -10.77 0.06 7.81
CA LEU A 52 -10.48 1.05 8.84
C LEU A 52 -10.35 0.33 10.16
N LEU A 53 -9.22 0.46 10.84
CA LEU A 53 -8.89 -0.36 12.00
C LEU A 53 -8.38 0.47 13.17
N ASP A 54 -9.04 0.41 14.31
CA ASP A 54 -8.44 0.82 15.59
C ASP A 54 -7.36 -0.17 16.04
N LEU A 55 -6.25 0.34 16.58
CA LEU A 55 -5.20 -0.49 17.20
C LEU A 55 -5.62 -1.03 18.57
N MET A 56 -6.41 -0.28 19.31
CA MET A 56 -6.79 -0.64 20.68
C MET A 56 -8.06 -1.49 20.64
N LEU A 57 -7.89 -2.81 20.47
CA LEU A 57 -8.98 -3.77 20.48
C LEU A 57 -8.92 -4.66 21.72
N PRO A 58 -10.06 -5.16 22.21
CA PRO A 58 -10.14 -5.86 23.50
C PRO A 58 -9.56 -7.28 23.48
N ASP A 59 -9.46 -7.92 22.32
CA ASP A 59 -9.15 -9.34 22.17
C ASP A 59 -7.75 -9.61 21.61
N ILE A 60 -7.44 -9.04 20.44
CA ILE A 60 -6.11 -9.12 19.81
C ILE A 60 -5.69 -7.73 19.37
N ASP A 61 -4.39 -7.45 19.51
CA ASP A 61 -3.80 -6.18 19.07
C ASP A 61 -4.11 -5.91 17.58
N GLY A 62 -4.48 -4.67 17.24
CA GLY A 62 -4.74 -4.27 15.86
C GLY A 62 -3.54 -4.51 14.92
N PHE A 63 -2.30 -4.52 15.42
CA PHE A 63 -1.15 -4.95 14.61
C PHE A 63 -1.22 -6.43 14.20
N GLU A 64 -1.69 -7.30 15.09
CA GLU A 64 -1.90 -8.72 14.78
C GLU A 64 -3.06 -8.90 13.79
N VAL A 65 -4.12 -8.09 13.92
CA VAL A 65 -5.22 -8.04 12.93
C VAL A 65 -4.66 -7.66 11.54
N CYS A 66 -3.88 -6.59 11.45
CA CYS A 66 -3.21 -6.18 10.22
C CYS A 66 -2.40 -7.31 9.60
N ARG A 67 -1.55 -7.96 10.40
CA ARG A 67 -0.70 -9.08 9.95
C ARG A 67 -1.54 -10.23 9.37
N ARG A 68 -2.63 -10.61 10.05
CA ARG A 68 -3.51 -11.70 9.60
C ARG A 68 -4.28 -11.36 8.32
N ILE A 69 -4.75 -10.12 8.17
CA ILE A 69 -5.44 -9.68 6.96
C ILE A 69 -4.46 -9.60 5.78
N LYS A 70 -3.28 -9.00 6.00
CA LYS A 70 -2.25 -8.81 4.97
C LYS A 70 -1.59 -10.11 4.50
N SER A 71 -1.42 -11.09 5.40
CA SER A 71 -0.91 -12.42 5.00
C SER A 71 -1.85 -13.20 4.07
N ARG A 72 -3.12 -12.79 3.96
CA ARG A 72 -4.15 -13.47 3.16
C ARG A 72 -4.66 -12.63 1.98
N SER A 73 -4.37 -11.33 1.95
CA SER A 73 -4.94 -10.41 0.97
C SER A 73 -4.16 -9.10 0.88
N ASP A 74 -4.21 -8.44 -0.28
CA ASP A 74 -3.67 -7.09 -0.49
C ASP A 74 -4.69 -5.98 -0.14
N ILE A 75 -5.67 -6.27 0.71
CA ILE A 75 -6.70 -5.29 1.10
C ILE A 75 -5.98 -4.10 1.77
N PRO A 76 -6.27 -2.85 1.34
CA PRO A 76 -5.66 -1.70 1.95
C PRO A 76 -6.22 -1.46 3.36
N ILE A 77 -5.34 -1.09 4.30
CA ILE A 77 -5.70 -0.84 5.70
C ILE A 77 -5.30 0.59 6.07
N ILE A 78 -6.26 1.34 6.60
CA ILE A 78 -6.04 2.62 7.28
C ILE A 78 -6.17 2.38 8.78
N VAL A 79 -5.10 2.68 9.51
CA VAL A 79 -5.08 2.56 10.96
C VAL A 79 -5.57 3.85 11.62
N LEU A 80 -6.46 3.72 12.59
CA LEU A 80 -6.87 4.76 13.51
C LEU A 80 -6.05 4.60 14.80
N SER A 81 -5.27 5.60 15.19
CA SER A 81 -4.44 5.55 16.41
C SER A 81 -4.72 6.74 17.33
N ALA A 82 -4.72 6.50 18.64
CA ALA A 82 -4.78 7.56 19.64
C ALA A 82 -3.41 8.21 19.93
N LYS A 83 -2.31 7.64 19.40
CA LYS A 83 -0.94 8.06 19.70
C LYS A 83 -0.16 8.47 18.44
N ASP A 84 0.66 9.50 18.61
CA ASP A 84 1.64 9.96 17.63
C ASP A 84 3.00 9.25 17.77
N ASP A 85 3.02 8.07 18.43
CA ASP A 85 4.26 7.35 18.73
C ASP A 85 4.93 6.86 17.44
N GLU A 86 6.19 7.28 17.22
CA GLU A 86 6.99 6.88 16.07
C GLU A 86 7.12 5.34 15.96
N VAL A 87 7.03 4.64 17.09
CA VAL A 87 7.09 3.17 17.18
C VAL A 87 5.90 2.53 16.46
N ASP A 88 4.70 3.07 16.59
CA ASP A 88 3.48 2.53 15.96
C ASP A 88 3.52 2.67 14.44
N LYS A 89 4.11 3.78 13.97
CA LYS A 89 4.35 4.04 12.55
C LYS A 89 5.36 3.05 11.98
N ILE A 90 6.50 2.87 12.64
CA ILE A 90 7.55 1.92 12.21
C ILE A 90 7.01 0.48 12.14
N VAL A 91 6.25 0.04 13.14
CA VAL A 91 5.71 -1.32 13.20
C VAL A 91 4.70 -1.55 12.09
N GLY A 92 3.75 -0.65 11.88
CA GLY A 92 2.77 -0.88 10.81
C GLY A 92 3.27 -0.59 9.41
N PHE A 93 4.35 0.19 9.23
CA PHE A 93 5.11 0.20 7.98
C PHE A 93 5.68 -1.20 7.66
N LYS A 94 6.23 -1.92 8.64
CA LYS A 94 6.68 -3.32 8.43
C LYS A 94 5.54 -4.26 8.06
N LEU A 95 4.32 -3.97 8.52
CA LEU A 95 3.12 -4.78 8.25
C LEU A 95 2.40 -4.39 6.95
N GLY A 96 2.87 -3.37 6.23
CA GLY A 96 2.27 -2.93 4.96
C GLY A 96 0.96 -2.15 5.10
N ILE A 97 0.83 -1.37 6.17
CA ILE A 97 -0.30 -0.46 6.38
C ILE A 97 -0.22 0.70 5.39
N ASP A 98 -1.36 1.07 4.80
CA ASP A 98 -1.44 1.98 3.64
C ASP A 98 -1.59 3.46 4.03
N ASP A 99 -2.15 3.72 5.22
CA ASP A 99 -2.24 5.06 5.83
C ASP A 99 -2.50 4.99 7.35
N TYR A 100 -2.23 6.10 8.04
CA TYR A 100 -2.54 6.30 9.46
C TYR A 100 -3.33 7.59 9.67
N GLN A 101 -4.31 7.53 10.57
CA GLN A 101 -5.07 8.68 11.03
C GLN A 101 -5.03 8.75 12.56
N THR A 102 -4.59 9.88 13.10
CA THR A 102 -4.59 10.12 14.55
C THR A 102 -5.99 10.54 15.03
N LYS A 103 -6.40 10.06 16.21
CA LYS A 103 -7.60 10.49 16.94
C LYS A 103 -7.23 11.72 17.82
N PRO A 104 -8.06 12.79 17.88
CA PRO A 104 -9.34 12.96 17.17
C PRO A 104 -9.13 13.36 15.70
N PHE A 105 -9.96 12.81 14.81
CA PHE A 105 -9.94 13.12 13.38
C PHE A 105 -11.23 13.78 12.91
N SER A 106 -11.13 14.55 11.82
CA SER A 106 -12.32 15.05 11.12
C SER A 106 -12.94 13.93 10.27
N PRO A 107 -14.26 13.68 10.34
CA PRO A 107 -14.93 12.73 9.46
C PRO A 107 -14.70 13.03 7.96
N THR A 108 -14.60 14.32 7.61
CA THR A 108 -14.32 14.75 6.24
C THR A 108 -12.91 14.40 5.80
N GLU A 109 -11.90 14.59 6.67
CA GLU A 109 -10.51 14.21 6.39
C GLU A 109 -10.40 12.71 6.16
N LEU A 110 -11.03 11.92 7.03
CA LEU A 110 -11.02 10.47 6.94
C LEU A 110 -11.60 9.97 5.60
N VAL A 111 -12.71 10.56 5.14
CA VAL A 111 -13.30 10.26 3.83
C VAL A 111 -12.33 10.55 2.69
N LEU A 112 -11.63 11.69 2.72
CA LEU A 112 -10.64 12.04 1.70
C LEU A 112 -9.48 11.04 1.66
N ARG A 113 -8.99 10.60 2.83
CA ARG A 113 -7.96 9.56 2.94
C ARG A 113 -8.42 8.21 2.40
N ILE A 114 -9.62 7.76 2.77
CA ILE A 114 -10.22 6.53 2.24
C ILE A 114 -10.27 6.58 0.71
N ARG A 115 -10.74 7.69 0.13
CA ARG A 115 -10.77 7.86 -1.33
C ARG A 115 -9.37 7.81 -1.95
N ALA A 116 -8.40 8.46 -1.32
CA ALA A 116 -7.01 8.44 -1.79
C ALA A 116 -6.40 7.03 -1.76
N VAL A 117 -6.61 6.29 -0.66
CA VAL A 117 -6.15 4.90 -0.52
C VAL A 117 -6.86 3.97 -1.50
N LEU A 118 -8.18 4.08 -1.65
CA LEU A 118 -8.92 3.29 -2.63
C LEU A 118 -8.49 3.57 -4.07
N ARG A 119 -8.17 4.83 -4.39
CA ARG A 119 -7.61 5.22 -5.70
C ARG A 119 -6.22 4.63 -5.91
N ARG A 120 -5.36 4.60 -4.89
CA ARG A 120 -4.03 3.98 -4.94
C ARG A 120 -4.10 2.44 -5.02
N SER A 121 -4.93 1.82 -4.21
CA SER A 121 -5.11 0.36 -4.13
C SER A 121 -5.73 -0.23 -5.40
N LYS A 122 -6.64 0.49 -6.05
CA LYS A 122 -7.14 0.11 -7.38
C LYS A 122 -6.12 0.33 -8.49
N GLY A 123 -4.94 0.89 -8.18
CA GLY A 123 -4.03 1.47 -9.14
C GLY A 123 -4.69 2.63 -9.87
N CYS A 124 -3.91 3.44 -10.58
CA CYS A 124 -4.44 4.25 -11.66
C CYS A 124 -5.02 3.33 -12.76
N LYS A 125 -6.18 2.72 -12.53
CA LYS A 125 -6.94 1.95 -13.54
C LYS A 125 -7.57 2.85 -14.61
N GLU A 126 -7.53 4.18 -14.44
CA GLU A 126 -7.98 5.12 -15.48
C GLU A 126 -6.87 5.50 -16.48
N ALA A 127 -5.60 5.15 -16.22
CA ALA A 127 -4.53 5.19 -17.23
C ALA A 127 -4.11 3.79 -17.73
N ALA A 128 -4.50 2.73 -17.03
CA ALA A 128 -4.12 1.34 -17.34
C ALA A 128 -5.01 0.65 -18.39
N ASN A 129 -5.56 1.37 -19.38
CA ASN A 129 -6.31 0.70 -20.44
C ASN A 129 -5.40 0.02 -21.50
N ASP A 130 -4.11 0.36 -21.54
CA ASP A 130 -3.16 -0.24 -22.50
C ASP A 130 -1.93 -0.94 -21.88
N GLY A 131 -1.82 -0.98 -20.56
CA GLY A 131 -0.66 -1.59 -19.88
C GLY A 131 0.62 -0.76 -20.02
N ILE A 132 0.50 0.56 -20.11
CA ILE A 132 1.62 1.51 -20.16
C ILE A 132 1.50 2.44 -18.96
N LEU A 133 2.58 2.61 -18.20
CA LEU A 133 2.73 3.60 -17.14
C LEU A 133 3.68 4.70 -17.61
N THR A 134 3.30 5.96 -17.42
CA THR A 134 4.13 7.11 -17.78
C THR A 134 4.22 8.07 -16.61
N TYR A 135 5.44 8.40 -16.19
CA TYR A 135 5.74 9.34 -15.11
C TYR A 135 6.91 10.22 -15.54
N LYS A 136 6.73 11.54 -15.63
CA LYS A 136 7.78 12.49 -16.03
C LYS A 136 8.56 11.99 -17.27
N ASP A 137 9.80 11.54 -17.08
CA ASP A 137 10.71 11.07 -18.12
C ASP A 137 10.78 9.54 -18.26
N ILE A 138 9.99 8.77 -17.51
CA ILE A 138 9.95 7.30 -17.57
C ILE A 138 8.62 6.77 -18.14
N GLU A 139 8.72 5.83 -19.07
CA GLU A 139 7.62 5.10 -19.70
C GLU A 139 7.87 3.60 -19.54
N ILE A 140 6.89 2.86 -19.04
CA ILE A 140 7.00 1.43 -18.73
C ILE A 140 5.83 0.70 -19.37
N ASN A 141 6.11 -0.17 -20.33
CA ASN A 141 5.10 -0.97 -21.02
C ASN A 141 5.11 -2.40 -20.48
N GLN A 142 4.02 -2.81 -19.81
CA GLN A 142 3.84 -4.13 -19.23
C GLN A 142 3.82 -5.24 -20.27
N ARG A 143 3.12 -5.01 -21.40
CA ARG A 143 2.90 -6.03 -22.43
C ARG A 143 4.18 -6.35 -23.18
N THR A 144 4.93 -5.33 -23.56
CA THR A 144 6.19 -5.49 -24.30
C THR A 144 7.41 -5.64 -23.39
N ARG A 145 7.25 -5.40 -22.07
CA ARG A 145 8.32 -5.30 -21.08
C ARG A 145 9.42 -4.30 -21.47
N GLN A 146 9.05 -3.25 -22.22
CA GLN A 146 9.95 -2.19 -22.62
C GLN A 146 9.90 -1.04 -21.61
N VAL A 147 11.06 -0.46 -21.34
CA VAL A 147 11.20 0.72 -20.47
C VAL A 147 11.96 1.79 -21.24
N ARG A 148 11.45 3.02 -21.20
CA ARG A 148 12.09 4.19 -21.78
C ARG A 148 12.32 5.21 -20.67
N VAL A 149 13.52 5.76 -20.57
CA VAL A 149 13.88 6.80 -19.60
C VAL A 149 14.57 7.94 -20.35
N TYR A 150 14.13 9.18 -20.13
CA TYR A 150 14.61 10.38 -20.85
C TYR A 150 14.61 10.17 -22.38
N GLY A 151 13.56 9.52 -22.89
CA GLY A 151 13.41 9.20 -24.31
C GLY A 151 14.27 8.05 -24.85
N ARG A 152 15.11 7.40 -24.02
CA ARG A 152 16.01 6.30 -24.42
C ARG A 152 15.51 4.95 -23.90
N ASN A 153 15.63 3.90 -24.72
CA ASN A 153 15.27 2.54 -24.29
C ASN A 153 16.30 2.01 -23.27
N VAL A 154 15.81 1.46 -22.18
CA VAL A 154 16.61 0.84 -21.11
C VAL A 154 16.35 -0.65 -21.08
N ASN A 155 17.44 -1.44 -21.12
CA ASN A 155 17.36 -2.90 -21.06
C ASN A 155 17.40 -3.38 -19.61
N LEU A 156 16.27 -3.89 -19.14
CA LEU A 156 16.13 -4.49 -17.82
C LEU A 156 16.04 -6.02 -17.91
N THR A 157 16.59 -6.70 -16.91
CA THR A 157 16.32 -8.12 -16.68
C THR A 157 14.87 -8.33 -16.23
N VAL A 158 14.42 -9.59 -16.22
CA VAL A 158 13.06 -9.93 -15.79
C VAL A 158 12.75 -9.37 -14.40
N LYS A 159 13.63 -9.62 -13.42
CA LYS A 159 13.42 -9.18 -12.02
C LYS A 159 13.57 -7.68 -11.83
N GLU A 160 14.48 -7.01 -12.54
CA GLU A 160 14.58 -5.55 -12.51
C GLU A 160 13.31 -4.90 -13.06
N PHE A 161 12.77 -5.43 -14.17
CA PHE A 161 11.51 -4.97 -14.73
C PHE A 161 10.35 -5.19 -13.77
N ASP A 162 10.21 -6.41 -13.21
CA ASP A 162 9.10 -6.73 -12.31
C ASP A 162 9.13 -5.82 -11.07
N LEU A 163 10.33 -5.55 -10.54
CA LEU A 163 10.53 -4.64 -9.41
C LEU A 163 10.14 -3.20 -9.75
N LEU A 164 10.61 -2.69 -10.90
CA LEU A 164 10.24 -1.35 -11.38
C LEU A 164 8.73 -1.24 -11.61
N TRP A 165 8.14 -2.23 -12.28
CA TRP A 165 6.71 -2.28 -12.57
C TRP A 165 5.89 -2.28 -11.28
N LEU A 166 6.25 -3.11 -10.30
CA LEU A 166 5.57 -3.16 -9.01
C LEU A 166 5.63 -1.80 -8.33
N LEU A 167 6.82 -1.23 -8.17
CA LEU A 167 7.01 0.06 -7.50
C LEU A 167 6.25 1.19 -8.24
N ALA A 168 6.37 1.26 -9.57
CA ALA A 168 5.72 2.28 -10.38
C ALA A 168 4.19 2.11 -10.45
N SER A 169 3.66 0.89 -10.29
CA SER A 169 2.22 0.64 -10.22
C SER A 169 1.58 1.21 -8.94
N TYR A 170 2.38 1.42 -7.89
CA TYR A 170 1.97 1.95 -6.60
C TYR A 170 2.82 3.17 -6.22
N PRO A 171 2.67 4.30 -6.94
CA PRO A 171 3.48 5.48 -6.71
C PRO A 171 3.29 6.03 -5.29
N ASN A 172 4.38 6.51 -4.71
CA ASN A 172 4.52 7.05 -3.36
C ASN A 172 4.22 6.04 -2.23
N GLN A 173 3.98 4.77 -2.54
CA GLN A 173 3.85 3.70 -1.55
C GLN A 173 5.23 3.14 -1.21
N VAL A 174 5.51 3.01 0.08
CA VAL A 174 6.75 2.39 0.58
C VAL A 174 6.55 0.89 0.71
N PHE A 175 7.46 0.13 0.11
CA PHE A 175 7.56 -1.31 0.27
C PHE A 175 8.79 -1.66 1.08
N SER A 176 8.63 -2.56 2.05
CA SER A 176 9.76 -3.14 2.78
C SER A 176 10.56 -4.09 1.88
N ARG A 177 11.82 -4.34 2.25
CA ARG A 177 12.67 -5.30 1.52
C ARG A 177 12.04 -6.69 1.47
N MET A 178 11.48 -7.15 2.58
CA MET A 178 10.80 -8.44 2.67
C MET A 178 9.55 -8.50 1.78
N GLN A 179 8.74 -7.44 1.71
CA GLN A 179 7.58 -7.38 0.80
C GLN A 179 7.99 -7.43 -0.67
N LEU A 180 9.04 -6.70 -1.05
CA LEU A 180 9.57 -6.75 -2.41
C LEU A 180 10.14 -8.12 -2.73
N LEU A 181 10.79 -8.76 -1.75
CA LEU A 181 11.30 -10.11 -1.89
C LEU A 181 10.14 -11.09 -2.15
N GLU A 182 9.12 -11.11 -1.31
CA GLU A 182 7.96 -12.03 -1.42
C GLU A 182 7.12 -11.82 -2.69
N LYS A 183 6.95 -10.57 -3.13
CA LYS A 183 6.13 -10.27 -4.31
C LYS A 183 6.84 -10.57 -5.63
N ILE A 184 8.16 -10.45 -5.67
CA ILE A 184 8.94 -10.56 -6.91
C ILE A 184 9.69 -11.90 -7.00
N TRP A 185 10.08 -12.49 -5.87
CA TRP A 185 10.72 -13.79 -5.80
C TRP A 185 9.76 -14.79 -5.15
N ASP A 186 9.61 -15.97 -5.77
CA ASP A 186 8.67 -16.99 -5.33
C ASP A 186 8.98 -17.47 -3.91
N SER A 187 7.97 -17.99 -3.22
CA SER A 187 8.04 -18.51 -1.84
C SER A 187 9.10 -19.60 -1.61
N SER A 188 9.63 -20.20 -2.67
CA SER A 188 10.73 -21.17 -2.65
C SER A 188 12.12 -20.53 -2.73
N TYR A 189 12.23 -19.20 -2.84
CA TYR A 189 13.49 -18.48 -2.93
C TYR A 189 14.10 -18.30 -1.53
N TYR A 190 15.11 -19.11 -1.20
CA TYR A 190 15.95 -18.96 0.00
C TYR A 190 16.92 -17.77 -0.13
N GLY A 191 16.41 -16.61 -0.50
CA GLY A 191 17.18 -15.38 -0.64
C GLY A 191 17.14 -14.52 0.62
N ASP A 192 18.23 -13.83 0.89
CA ASP A 192 18.31 -12.78 1.90
C ASP A 192 17.73 -11.45 1.33
N GLU A 193 17.21 -10.57 2.19
CA GLU A 193 16.74 -9.22 1.85
C GLU A 193 17.76 -8.42 1.03
N ASN A 194 19.04 -8.74 1.18
CA ASN A 194 20.15 -8.22 0.40
C ASN A 194 19.97 -8.41 -1.12
N THR A 195 19.20 -9.41 -1.56
CA THR A 195 18.83 -9.61 -2.97
C THR A 195 18.12 -8.38 -3.53
N VAL A 196 17.15 -7.83 -2.77
CA VAL A 196 16.40 -6.64 -3.17
C VAL A 196 17.32 -5.44 -3.29
N THR A 197 18.21 -5.24 -2.31
CA THR A 197 19.19 -4.14 -2.31
C THR A 197 20.07 -4.16 -3.57
N VAL A 198 20.57 -5.34 -3.98
CA VAL A 198 21.38 -5.50 -5.19
C VAL A 198 20.58 -5.17 -6.45
N HIS A 199 19.33 -5.62 -6.54
CA HIS A 199 18.48 -5.34 -7.71
C HIS A 199 18.06 -3.87 -7.78
N ILE A 200 17.74 -3.23 -6.65
CA ILE A 200 17.45 -1.79 -6.61
C ILE A 200 18.67 -0.99 -7.07
N ARG A 201 19.87 -1.34 -6.58
CA ARG A 201 21.10 -0.68 -7.02
C ARG A 201 21.30 -0.79 -8.53
N ARG A 202 21.22 -2.00 -9.09
CA ARG A 202 21.37 -2.23 -10.53
C ARG A 202 20.29 -1.54 -11.36
N LEU A 203 19.08 -1.49 -10.83
CA LEU A 203 17.96 -0.79 -11.47
C LEU A 203 18.24 0.72 -11.52
N ARG A 204 18.69 1.32 -10.41
CA ARG A 204 19.07 2.74 -10.36
C ARG A 204 20.20 3.08 -11.31
N GLU A 205 21.23 2.24 -11.39
CA GLU A 205 22.33 2.37 -12.35
C GLU A 205 21.86 2.44 -13.82
N LYS A 206 20.63 1.99 -14.11
CA LYS A 206 20.06 1.96 -15.47
C LYS A 206 19.00 3.02 -15.72
N ILE A 207 18.25 3.45 -14.70
CA ILE A 207 17.09 4.34 -14.87
C ILE A 207 17.29 5.74 -14.28
N GLU A 208 18.23 5.92 -13.37
CA GLU A 208 18.48 7.21 -12.72
C GLU A 208 19.60 7.95 -13.45
N ASN A 209 19.52 9.29 -13.49
CA ASN A 209 20.64 10.12 -13.94
C ASN A 209 21.84 10.03 -12.97
N ASP A 210 21.55 10.11 -11.66
CA ASP A 210 22.52 9.87 -10.60
C ASP A 210 21.99 8.75 -9.66
N PRO A 211 22.59 7.54 -9.69
CA PRO A 211 22.17 6.44 -8.82
C PRO A 211 22.36 6.71 -7.31
N ALA A 212 23.22 7.67 -6.95
CA ALA A 212 23.47 8.06 -5.56
C ALA A 212 22.42 9.08 -5.06
N ASP A 213 21.85 9.88 -5.96
CA ASP A 213 20.69 10.74 -5.71
C ASP A 213 19.52 10.38 -6.64
N PRO A 214 18.86 9.24 -6.41
CA PRO A 214 17.87 8.69 -7.33
C PRO A 214 16.61 9.56 -7.36
N GLU A 215 16.10 9.92 -8.53
CA GLU A 215 14.84 10.65 -8.70
C GLU A 215 13.62 9.72 -8.57
N PHE A 216 13.65 8.56 -9.22
CA PHE A 216 12.49 7.69 -9.34
C PHE A 216 12.33 6.73 -8.16
N ILE A 217 13.40 6.03 -7.77
CA ILE A 217 13.34 5.03 -6.69
C ILE A 217 14.02 5.58 -5.45
N LYS A 218 13.26 6.11 -4.49
CA LYS A 218 13.79 6.67 -3.25
C LYS A 218 13.99 5.58 -2.19
N THR A 219 15.10 5.69 -1.45
CA THR A 219 15.33 4.87 -0.25
C THR A 219 14.64 5.54 0.93
N ILE A 220 13.83 4.78 1.66
CA ILE A 220 13.36 5.17 2.98
C ILE A 220 14.20 4.43 4.01
N TRP A 221 15.12 5.16 4.64
CA TRP A 221 16.12 4.59 5.56
C TRP A 221 15.45 3.77 6.66
N GLY A 222 15.97 2.56 6.89
CA GLY A 222 15.42 1.62 7.88
C GLY A 222 14.14 0.90 7.47
N ILE A 223 13.51 1.26 6.34
CA ILE A 223 12.20 0.73 5.94
C ILE A 223 12.28 -0.02 4.61
N GLY A 224 12.72 0.62 3.54
CA GLY A 224 12.71 0.01 2.21
C GLY A 224 12.75 1.03 1.08
N TYR A 225 11.91 0.84 0.07
CA TYR A 225 11.94 1.62 -1.18
C TYR A 225 10.54 2.07 -1.59
N LYS A 226 10.46 3.23 -2.25
CA LYS A 226 9.25 3.71 -2.91
C LYS A 226 9.57 4.22 -4.31
N PHE A 227 8.59 4.19 -5.20
CA PHE A 227 8.63 4.97 -6.44
C PHE A 227 8.09 6.37 -6.14
N GLU A 228 8.86 7.41 -6.45
CA GLU A 228 8.41 8.80 -6.36
C GLU A 228 7.75 9.18 -7.70
N ALA A 229 6.46 9.46 -7.66
CA ALA A 229 5.77 10.12 -8.77
C ALA A 229 5.61 11.59 -8.41
N GLU A 230 6.60 12.41 -8.72
CA GLU A 230 6.38 13.85 -8.79
C GLU A 230 5.47 14.14 -9.99
N GLN A 231 4.45 14.98 -9.76
CA GLN A 231 3.52 15.45 -10.79
C GLN A 231 4.20 16.44 -11.74
#